data_AF-A0A0K9P2P9-F1
#
_entry.id   AF-A0A0K9P2P9-F1
#
_cell.length_a   1.000
_cell.length_b   1.000
_cell.length_c   1.000
_cell.angle_alpha   90.00
_cell.angle_beta   90.00
_cell.angle_gamma   90.00
#
_symmetry.space_group_name_H-M   'P 1'
#
loop_
_entity.id
_entity.type
_entity.pdbx_description
1 polymer ?
#
loop_
_entity_poly.entity_id
_entity_poly.type
_entity_poly.pdbx_seq_one_letter_code
_entity_poly.pdbx_strand_id
1 'polypeptide(L)'
;MAKADETSNPKPISNLVPTSTIASTPIPWAPSDPTLPSSTSITHLVHRIHRSTSKLESSAFYLRFLDQLNTNPILKSHPIFRRTPNPSRMVVYGIGSIESYEPPRLQLSLALLLYRHLSLPDPIEIFDPILTSLECAAIAMLGFNVLGVDEMGRREV
;
A
#
# COMPACT_ATOMS: atom_id res chain seq x y z
N MET A 1 49.79 -6.14 -57.84
CA MET A 1 49.41 -7.34 -57.07
C MET A 1 48.72 -6.86 -55.81
N ALA A 2 47.63 -7.53 -55.42
CA ALA A 2 46.71 -7.24 -54.30
C ALA A 2 45.57 -6.22 -54.58
N LYS A 3 44.37 -6.69 -54.24
CA LYS A 3 43.00 -6.25 -54.49
C LYS A 3 42.37 -6.11 -53.09
N ALA A 4 41.64 -5.03 -52.82
CA ALA A 4 40.75 -4.87 -51.65
C ALA A 4 40.07 -3.49 -51.75
N ASP A 5 38.81 -3.28 -51.39
CA ASP A 5 37.69 -4.18 -51.13
C ASP A 5 36.43 -3.28 -51.16
N GLU A 6 35.30 -3.84 -51.55
CA GLU A 6 34.06 -3.14 -51.85
C GLU A 6 33.37 -2.54 -50.62
N THR A 7 32.76 -1.39 -50.85
CA THR A 7 31.83 -0.66 -50.01
C THR A 7 30.61 -1.50 -49.60
N SER A 8 30.30 -1.60 -48.31
CA SER A 8 28.95 -1.91 -47.85
C SER A 8 28.66 -1.20 -46.52
N ASN A 9 27.95 -0.08 -46.63
CA ASN A 9 27.41 0.70 -45.52
C ASN A 9 26.28 -0.11 -44.83
N PRO A 10 26.30 -0.35 -43.51
CA PRO A 10 25.20 -1.03 -42.84
C PRO A 10 23.98 -0.10 -42.75
N LYS A 11 22.83 -0.57 -43.27
CA LYS A 11 21.53 0.10 -43.14
C LYS A 11 21.13 0.24 -41.66
N PRO A 12 20.47 1.34 -41.26
CA PRO A 12 19.96 1.46 -39.90
C PRO A 12 18.85 0.43 -39.67
N ILE A 13 18.95 -0.33 -38.58
CA ILE A 13 17.92 -1.28 -38.14
C ILE A 13 16.74 -0.45 -37.64
N SER A 14 15.79 -0.18 -38.51
CA SER A 14 14.49 0.41 -38.17
C SER A 14 13.56 -0.67 -37.62
N ASN A 15 13.89 -1.23 -36.45
CA ASN A 15 12.96 -2.03 -35.66
C ASN A 15 12.81 -1.38 -34.29
N LEU A 16 12.19 -0.19 -34.28
CA LEU A 16 11.46 0.26 -33.10
C LEU A 16 10.29 -0.71 -32.96
N VAL A 17 10.46 -1.71 -32.10
CA VAL A 17 9.33 -2.40 -31.47
C VAL A 17 8.43 -1.27 -30.97
N PRO A 18 7.16 -1.19 -31.39
CA PRO A 18 6.26 -0.23 -30.78
C PRO A 18 6.26 -0.59 -29.31
N THR A 19 6.78 0.30 -28.46
CA THR A 19 6.57 0.24 -27.02
C THR A 19 5.06 0.19 -26.88
N SER A 20 4.53 -1.02 -26.72
CA SER A 20 3.13 -1.22 -26.40
C SER A 20 2.98 -0.51 -25.06
N THR A 21 2.45 0.70 -25.10
CA THR A 21 1.84 1.35 -23.96
C THR A 21 0.74 0.41 -23.51
N ILE A 22 1.10 -0.58 -22.69
CA ILE A 22 0.13 -1.39 -21.98
C ILE A 22 -0.54 -0.39 -21.06
N ALA A 23 -1.67 0.16 -21.50
CA ALA A 23 -2.64 0.74 -20.60
C ALA A 23 -3.00 -0.39 -19.62
N SER A 24 -2.34 -0.38 -18.46
CA SER A 24 -2.45 -1.44 -17.47
C SER A 24 -3.78 -1.27 -16.75
N THR A 25 -4.80 -1.95 -17.22
CA THR A 25 -6.07 -2.06 -16.51
C THR A 25 -5.83 -2.73 -15.17
N PRO A 26 -6.47 -2.27 -14.07
CA PRO A 26 -6.44 -2.98 -12.79
C PRO A 26 -6.80 -4.46 -12.98
N ILE A 27 -6.05 -5.36 -12.36
CA ILE A 27 -6.25 -6.81 -12.51
C ILE A 27 -7.22 -7.26 -11.40
N PRO A 28 -8.34 -7.94 -11.70
CA PRO A 28 -9.20 -8.50 -10.66
C PRO A 28 -8.40 -9.38 -9.70
N TRP A 29 -8.59 -9.17 -8.41
CA TRP A 29 -7.88 -9.90 -7.36
C TRP A 29 -8.87 -10.50 -6.36
N ALA A 30 -8.51 -11.66 -5.82
CA ALA A 30 -9.23 -12.34 -4.75
C ALA A 30 -8.22 -12.87 -3.71
N PRO A 31 -8.65 -13.12 -2.46
CA PRO A 31 -7.76 -13.59 -1.39
C PRO A 31 -7.00 -14.85 -1.77
N SER A 32 -5.78 -14.98 -1.22
CA SER A 32 -4.87 -16.11 -1.48
C SER A 32 -5.46 -17.46 -1.08
N ASP A 33 -6.35 -17.48 -0.08
CA ASP A 33 -7.10 -18.67 0.35
C ASP A 33 -8.61 -18.38 0.27
N PRO A 34 -9.40 -19.19 -0.45
CA PRO A 34 -10.85 -18.99 -0.55
C PRO A 34 -11.62 -19.56 0.65
N THR A 35 -11.00 -19.64 1.85
CA THR A 35 -11.64 -20.24 3.03
C THR A 35 -12.59 -19.25 3.69
N LEU A 36 -13.75 -19.73 4.17
CA LEU A 36 -14.66 -18.89 4.94
C LEU A 36 -14.16 -18.81 6.40
N PRO A 37 -13.67 -17.66 6.89
CA PRO A 37 -13.17 -17.55 8.25
C PRO A 37 -14.29 -17.61 9.28
N SER A 38 -14.01 -18.22 10.44
CA SER A 38 -14.94 -18.21 11.57
C SER A 38 -14.98 -16.84 12.26
N SER A 39 -16.13 -16.45 12.84
CA SER A 39 -16.23 -15.20 13.61
C SER A 39 -15.22 -15.13 14.76
N THR A 40 -14.90 -16.27 15.38
CA THR A 40 -13.90 -16.39 16.45
C THR A 40 -12.49 -16.05 15.95
N SER A 41 -12.08 -16.59 14.81
CA SER A 41 -10.75 -16.29 14.23
C SER A 41 -10.63 -14.84 13.79
N ILE A 42 -11.69 -14.26 13.20
CA ILE A 42 -11.73 -12.84 12.82
C ILE A 42 -11.56 -11.96 14.05
N THR A 43 -12.33 -12.23 15.11
CA THR A 43 -12.25 -11.49 16.38
C THR A 43 -10.88 -11.59 17.03
N HIS A 44 -10.28 -12.78 17.00
CA HIS A 44 -8.94 -13.00 17.55
C HIS A 44 -7.87 -12.19 16.79
N LEU A 45 -7.91 -12.17 15.46
CA LEU A 45 -6.99 -11.37 14.66
C LEU A 45 -7.17 -9.87 14.91
N VAL A 46 -8.41 -9.37 14.94
CA VAL A 46 -8.69 -7.97 15.27
C VAL A 46 -8.19 -7.60 16.68
N HIS A 47 -8.35 -8.48 17.66
CA HIS A 47 -7.78 -8.27 18.99
C HIS A 47 -6.24 -8.18 18.97
N ARG A 48 -5.57 -9.02 18.16
CA ARG A 48 -4.10 -8.93 17.97
C ARG A 48 -3.69 -7.61 17.31
N ILE A 49 -4.44 -7.14 16.32
CA ILE A 49 -4.21 -5.83 15.68
C ILE A 49 -4.37 -4.71 16.71
N HIS A 50 -5.46 -4.68 17.47
CA HIS A 50 -5.67 -3.69 18.52
C HIS A 50 -4.55 -3.70 19.57
N ARG A 51 -4.11 -4.89 20.00
CA ARG A 51 -2.97 -5.01 20.92
C ARG A 51 -1.69 -4.42 20.33
N SER A 52 -1.39 -4.71 19.06
CA SER A 52 -0.26 -4.10 18.35
C SER A 52 -0.42 -2.58 18.23
N THR A 53 -1.65 -2.08 18.00
CA THR A 53 -1.94 -0.65 17.92
C THR A 53 -1.70 0.04 19.25
N SER A 54 -2.24 -0.47 20.36
CA SER A 54 -2.00 0.09 21.69
C SER A 54 -0.52 0.07 22.06
N LYS A 55 0.20 -1.02 21.76
CA LYS A 55 1.65 -1.12 21.97
C LYS A 55 2.43 -0.06 21.18
N LEU A 56 2.06 0.16 19.92
CA LEU A 56 2.70 1.16 19.07
C LEU A 56 2.37 2.58 19.53
N GLU A 57 1.10 2.86 19.84
CA GLU A 57 0.60 4.16 20.28
C GLU A 57 1.31 4.65 21.55
N SER A 58 1.55 3.75 22.53
CA SER A 58 2.29 4.08 23.74
C SER A 58 3.81 4.07 23.58
N SER A 59 4.33 3.73 22.39
CA SER A 59 5.77 3.59 22.19
C SER A 59 6.48 4.93 22.06
N ALA A 60 7.70 5.01 22.57
CA ALA A 60 8.55 6.20 22.39
C ALA A 60 8.84 6.48 20.91
N PHE A 61 8.81 5.46 20.04
CA PHE A 61 8.93 5.63 18.61
C PHE A 61 7.76 6.45 18.05
N TYR A 62 6.53 6.02 18.30
CA TYR A 62 5.34 6.69 17.77
C TYR A 62 5.19 8.11 18.33
N LEU A 63 5.43 8.31 19.63
CA LEU A 63 5.36 9.63 20.24
C LEU A 63 6.36 10.62 19.62
N ARG A 64 7.61 10.18 19.37
CA ARG A 64 8.60 11.03 18.67
C ARG A 64 8.25 11.26 17.22
N PHE A 65 7.74 10.24 16.54
CA PHE A 65 7.29 10.36 15.15
C PHE A 65 6.14 11.38 15.03
N LEU A 66 5.17 11.32 15.95
CA LEU A 66 4.05 12.25 16.00
C LEU A 66 4.50 13.68 16.33
N ASP A 67 5.44 13.84 17.27
CA ASP A 67 6.06 15.12 17.56
C ASP A 67 6.74 15.70 16.30
N GLN A 68 7.51 14.90 15.57
CA GLN A 68 8.13 15.31 14.31
C GLN A 68 7.10 15.72 13.25
N LEU A 69 6.03 14.95 13.07
CA LEU A 69 4.92 15.31 12.16
C LEU A 69 4.31 16.67 12.53
N ASN A 70 4.16 16.94 13.83
CA ASN A 70 3.50 18.13 14.35
C ASN A 70 4.42 19.32 14.59
N THR A 71 5.74 19.19 14.48
CA THR A 71 6.69 20.28 14.77
C THR A 71 7.56 20.62 13.57
N ASN A 72 7.85 19.65 12.69
CA ASN A 72 8.75 19.85 11.57
C ASN A 72 8.17 20.85 10.55
N PRO A 73 8.82 22.01 10.32
CA PRO A 73 8.32 23.03 9.40
C PRO A 73 8.17 22.54 7.95
N ILE A 74 9.05 21.64 7.52
CA ILE A 74 9.02 21.06 6.18
C ILE A 74 7.75 20.23 6.02
N LEU A 75 7.44 19.37 6.99
CA LEU A 75 6.23 18.55 6.96
C LEU A 75 4.97 19.42 7.06
N LYS A 76 4.94 20.41 7.95
CA LYS A 76 3.80 21.35 8.05
C LYS A 76 3.53 22.12 6.76
N SER A 77 4.57 22.41 5.98
CA SER A 77 4.40 23.11 4.71
C SER A 77 3.85 22.22 3.60
N HIS A 78 3.90 20.90 3.75
CA HIS A 78 3.45 19.95 2.75
C HIS A 78 1.91 19.97 2.63
N PRO A 79 1.35 19.91 1.40
CA PRO A 79 -0.09 19.99 1.16
C PRO A 79 -0.93 18.99 1.98
N ILE A 80 -0.43 17.77 2.18
CA ILE A 80 -1.13 16.72 2.96
C ILE A 80 -1.41 17.12 4.43
N PHE A 81 -0.58 18.00 5.01
CA PHE A 81 -0.74 18.52 6.37
C PHE A 81 -1.35 19.93 6.37
N ARG A 82 -1.52 20.54 5.19
CA ARG A 82 -2.30 21.76 5.01
C ARG A 82 -3.75 21.33 4.82
N ARG A 83 -4.67 21.96 5.56
CA ARG A 83 -6.09 21.57 5.57
C ARG A 83 -6.86 21.81 4.25
N THR A 84 -6.19 21.97 3.11
CA THR A 84 -6.78 22.37 1.82
C THR A 84 -5.93 21.98 0.60
N PRO A 85 -6.46 21.15 -0.34
CA PRO A 85 -7.51 20.18 -0.08
C PRO A 85 -6.99 19.14 0.92
N ASN A 86 -7.82 18.78 1.91
CA ASN A 86 -7.46 17.67 2.81
C ASN A 86 -7.21 16.42 1.96
N PRO A 87 -6.18 15.61 2.27
CA PRO A 87 -6.13 14.25 1.74
C PRO A 87 -7.46 13.58 2.08
N SER A 88 -8.20 13.15 1.08
CA SER A 88 -9.47 12.46 1.30
C SER A 88 -9.25 11.01 1.69
N ARG A 89 -8.14 10.41 1.24
CA ARG A 89 -7.99 8.96 1.13
C ARG A 89 -6.61 8.48 1.54
N MET A 90 -6.55 7.35 2.24
CA MET A 90 -5.33 6.61 2.54
C MET A 90 -5.40 5.23 1.91
N VAL A 91 -4.30 4.83 1.28
CA VAL A 91 -4.17 3.53 0.61
C VAL A 91 -2.88 2.88 1.07
N VAL A 92 -2.96 1.63 1.50
CA VAL A 92 -1.83 0.88 2.05
C VAL A 92 -1.58 -0.34 1.17
N TYR A 93 -0.47 -0.29 0.44
CA TYR A 93 0.00 -1.38 -0.40
C TYR A 93 1.09 -2.18 0.31
N GLY A 94 1.12 -3.50 0.08
CA GLY A 94 2.24 -4.34 0.50
C GLY A 94 2.35 -4.49 2.02
N ILE A 95 1.22 -4.60 2.72
CA ILE A 95 1.17 -4.70 4.18
C ILE A 95 1.77 -6.01 4.72
N GLY A 96 1.88 -7.05 3.89
CA GLY A 96 2.29 -8.40 4.26
C GLY A 96 1.20 -9.20 4.97
N SER A 97 1.58 -10.36 5.53
CA SER A 97 0.63 -11.22 6.24
C SER A 97 0.43 -10.77 7.69
N ILE A 98 -0.68 -10.07 7.90
CA ILE A 98 -1.17 -9.54 9.17
C ILE A 98 -1.37 -10.65 10.21
N GLU A 99 -1.84 -11.83 9.82
CA GLU A 99 -2.02 -12.95 10.76
C GLU A 99 -0.68 -13.58 11.16
N SER A 100 0.23 -13.74 10.19
CA SER A 100 1.41 -14.60 10.35
C SER A 100 2.47 -14.04 11.30
N TYR A 101 2.75 -12.72 11.29
CA TYR A 101 3.86 -12.14 12.07
C TYR A 101 3.63 -10.66 12.42
N GLU A 102 4.43 -10.13 13.35
CA GLU A 102 4.18 -8.82 14.00
C GLU A 102 4.37 -7.58 13.11
N PRO A 103 5.42 -7.47 12.26
CA PRO A 103 5.65 -6.28 11.43
C PRO A 103 4.45 -5.83 10.58
N PRO A 104 3.74 -6.70 9.83
CA PRO A 104 2.49 -6.33 9.14
C PRO A 104 1.43 -5.70 10.06
N ARG A 105 1.24 -6.26 11.26
CA ARG A 105 0.32 -5.69 12.26
C ARG A 105 0.77 -4.33 12.76
N LEU A 106 2.07 -4.11 12.91
CA LEU A 106 2.60 -2.80 13.31
C LEU A 106 2.50 -1.77 12.17
N GLN A 107 2.71 -2.16 10.92
CA GLN A 107 2.49 -1.30 9.75
C GLN A 107 1.01 -0.89 9.65
N LEU A 108 0.08 -1.83 9.83
CA LEU A 108 -1.35 -1.55 9.84
C LEU A 108 -1.73 -0.66 11.03
N SER A 109 -1.15 -0.93 12.20
CA SER A 109 -1.32 -0.10 13.39
C SER A 109 -0.85 1.34 13.18
N LEU A 110 0.25 1.53 12.46
CA LEU A 110 0.74 2.88 12.13
C LEU A 110 -0.23 3.59 11.18
N ALA A 111 -0.72 2.91 10.14
CA ALA A 111 -1.72 3.46 9.22
C ALA A 111 -3.01 3.85 9.96
N LEU A 112 -3.48 3.00 10.88
CA LEU A 112 -4.60 3.25 11.78
C LEU A 112 -4.44 4.53 12.61
N LEU A 113 -3.27 4.69 13.24
CA LEU A 113 -2.95 5.83 14.08
C LEU A 113 -2.85 7.11 13.25
N LEU A 114 -2.24 7.04 12.06
CA LEU A 114 -2.15 8.16 11.12
C LEU A 114 -3.51 8.57 10.57
N TYR A 115 -4.35 7.61 10.19
CA TYR A 115 -5.73 7.84 9.74
C TYR A 115 -6.54 8.65 10.77
N ARG A 116 -6.43 8.27 12.05
CA ARG A 116 -7.05 9.01 13.16
C ARG A 116 -6.43 10.39 13.37
N HIS A 117 -5.10 10.48 13.39
CA HIS A 117 -4.39 11.75 13.59
C HIS A 117 -4.71 12.79 12.52
N LEU A 118 -4.77 12.35 11.26
CA LEU A 118 -5.10 13.20 10.11
C LEU A 118 -6.60 13.45 9.96
N SER A 119 -7.45 12.75 10.72
CA SER A 119 -8.91 12.85 10.65
C SER A 119 -9.43 12.67 9.23
N LEU A 120 -8.93 11.64 8.53
CA LEU A 120 -9.31 11.39 7.14
C LEU A 120 -10.80 10.98 7.06
N PRO A 121 -11.54 11.46 6.05
CA PRO A 121 -12.97 11.20 5.94
C PRO A 121 -13.28 9.80 5.39
N ASP A 122 -12.45 9.29 4.47
CA ASP A 122 -12.70 8.02 3.79
C ASP A 122 -11.97 6.86 4.50
N PRO A 123 -12.59 5.68 4.62
CA PRO A 123 -11.93 4.50 5.17
C PRO A 123 -10.60 4.19 4.48
N ILE A 124 -9.65 3.67 5.26
CA ILE A 124 -8.39 3.16 4.71
C ILE A 124 -8.71 2.05 3.71
N GLU A 125 -8.01 2.07 2.57
CA GLU A 125 -7.98 0.95 1.64
C GLU A 125 -6.67 0.21 1.73
N ILE A 126 -6.76 -1.11 1.66
CA ILE A 126 -5.62 -1.99 1.87
C ILE A 126 -5.56 -2.98 0.71
N PHE A 127 -4.36 -3.17 0.18
CA PHE A 127 -4.08 -4.20 -0.80
C PHE A 127 -2.72 -4.84 -0.55
N ASP A 128 -2.71 -6.17 -0.55
CA ASP A 128 -1.51 -6.95 -0.72
C ASP A 128 -1.91 -8.26 -1.40
N PRO A 129 -1.20 -8.71 -2.46
CA PRO A 129 -1.53 -9.96 -3.13
C PRO A 129 -1.57 -11.17 -2.20
N ILE A 130 -0.87 -11.13 -1.05
CA ILE A 130 -0.78 -12.25 -0.12
C ILE A 130 -1.88 -12.27 0.95
N LEU A 131 -2.82 -11.31 0.94
CA LEU A 131 -3.90 -11.27 1.93
C LEU A 131 -4.78 -12.52 1.83
N THR A 132 -5.09 -13.07 3.00
CA THR A 132 -6.00 -14.19 3.21
C THR A 132 -7.44 -13.72 3.40
N SER A 133 -8.41 -14.64 3.24
CA SER A 133 -9.82 -14.36 3.51
C SER A 133 -10.06 -13.96 4.98
N LEU A 134 -9.31 -14.55 5.92
CA LEU A 134 -9.32 -14.16 7.33
C LEU A 134 -8.86 -12.72 7.52
N GLU A 135 -7.74 -12.34 6.91
CA GLU A 135 -7.20 -10.98 7.01
C GLU A 135 -8.14 -9.97 6.35
N CYS A 136 -8.72 -10.31 5.20
CA CYS A 136 -9.72 -9.46 4.54
C CYS A 136 -10.95 -9.24 5.42
N ALA A 137 -11.47 -10.28 6.05
CA ALA A 137 -12.60 -10.17 6.97
C ALA A 137 -12.25 -9.36 8.23
N ALA A 138 -11.04 -9.49 8.76
CA ALA A 138 -10.57 -8.70 9.89
C ALA A 138 -10.43 -7.21 9.53
N ILE A 139 -9.91 -6.89 8.34
CA ILE A 139 -9.84 -5.52 7.79
C ILE A 139 -11.25 -4.93 7.67
N ALA A 140 -12.21 -5.68 7.12
CA ALA A 140 -13.60 -5.25 7.02
C ALA A 140 -14.23 -5.01 8.41
N MET A 141 -13.96 -5.89 9.38
CA MET A 141 -14.47 -5.74 10.75
C MET A 141 -13.89 -4.51 11.48
N LEU A 142 -12.70 -4.04 11.08
CA LEU A 142 -12.12 -2.78 11.56
C LEU A 142 -12.75 -1.53 10.89
N GLY A 143 -13.62 -1.72 9.88
CA GLY A 143 -14.26 -0.64 9.13
C GLY A 143 -13.45 -0.15 7.92
N PHE A 144 -12.52 -0.95 7.40
CA PHE A 144 -11.68 -0.61 6.24
C PHE A 144 -12.00 -1.45 5.03
N ASN A 145 -11.49 -1.03 3.89
CA ASN A 145 -11.76 -1.65 2.60
C ASN A 145 -10.55 -2.45 2.13
N VAL A 146 -10.80 -3.64 1.59
CA VAL A 146 -9.80 -4.40 0.83
C VAL A 146 -10.03 -4.12 -0.65
N LEU A 147 -8.98 -3.77 -1.40
CA LEU A 147 -9.11 -3.59 -2.84
C LEU A 147 -9.32 -4.95 -3.51
N GLY A 148 -10.40 -5.07 -4.29
CA GLY A 148 -10.67 -6.25 -5.13
C GLY A 148 -9.92 -6.26 -6.46
N VAL A 149 -8.98 -5.33 -6.64
CA VAL A 149 -8.17 -5.20 -7.86
C VAL A 149 -6.73 -4.90 -7.48
N ASP A 150 -5.79 -5.49 -8.21
CA ASP A 150 -4.40 -5.08 -8.21
C ASP A 150 -4.24 -3.86 -9.13
N GLU A 151 -4.15 -2.69 -8.49
CA GLU A 151 -3.89 -1.43 -9.17
C GLU A 151 -2.39 -1.20 -9.43
N MET A 152 -1.52 -2.16 -9.05
CA MET A 152 -0.06 -2.09 -9.18
C MET A 152 0.55 -0.85 -8.53
N GLY A 153 -0.13 -0.28 -7.52
CA GLY A 153 0.27 0.97 -6.87
C GLY A 153 0.23 2.21 -7.76
N ARG A 154 -0.55 2.20 -8.86
CA ARG A 154 -0.56 3.27 -9.89
C ARG A 154 -1.56 4.39 -9.66
N ARG A 155 -2.08 4.57 -8.44
CA ARG A 155 -2.95 5.72 -8.13
C ARG A 155 -2.16 7.02 -8.29
N GLU A 156 -2.80 8.02 -8.89
CA GLU A 156 -2.26 9.37 -8.94
C GLU A 156 -2.18 9.94 -7.52
N VAL A 157 -1.07 10.64 -7.22
CA VAL A 157 -0.73 11.22 -5.91
C VAL A 157 -0.49 12.72 -5.99
#